data_AF-A0A3A9ZNX4-F1
#
_entry.id   AF-A0A3A9ZNX4-F1
#
_cell.length_a   1.000
_cell.length_b   1.000
_cell.length_c   1.000
_cell.angle_alpha   90.00
_cell.angle_beta   90.00
_cell.angle_gamma   90.00
#
_symmetry.space_group_name_H-M   'P 1'
#
loop_
_entity.id
_entity.type
_entity.pdbx_description
1 polymer ?
#
loop_
_entity_poly.entity_id
_entity_poly.type
_entity_poly.pdbx_seq_one_letter_code
_entity_poly.pdbx_strand_id
1 'polypeptide(L)'
;MRPQETTDPAPDEGPPPLPRRALRHEVLLVLAVSLGASAVGALISFSGVLTRPGGLGEQTATLNASRAPDRPWLDLAWQLFGIATDLAPVLLVAHLLLRERAAGGYGGGGLRLLGFDARRPRSDLARGAVVAAGIGGSGLLLYLGAHAAGANLTVVPESLPDVWWKFPVLVASALENAVLEEVVVLGYLLRRLSQLGWTPTGALLASALLRGS
;
A
#
# COMPACT_ATOMS: atom_id res chain seq x y z
N MET A 1 -21.61 42.34 49.16
CA MET A 1 -21.49 40.93 48.73
C MET A 1 -21.57 40.93 47.20
N ARG A 2 -20.44 40.87 46.48
CA ARG A 2 -20.44 40.85 45.00
C ARG A 2 -20.73 39.43 44.52
N PRO A 3 -21.62 39.22 43.54
CA PRO A 3 -21.79 37.93 42.91
C PRO A 3 -20.46 37.51 42.25
N GLN A 4 -20.00 36.30 42.56
CA GLN A 4 -18.88 35.68 41.85
C GLN A 4 -19.42 35.28 40.47
N GLU A 5 -18.90 35.88 39.40
CA GLU A 5 -19.05 35.36 38.05
C GLU A 5 -18.43 33.96 38.03
N THR A 6 -19.29 32.94 37.96
CA THR A 6 -18.88 31.60 37.59
C THR A 6 -18.44 31.65 36.14
N THR A 7 -17.14 31.82 35.90
CA THR A 7 -16.55 31.62 34.58
C THR A 7 -16.78 30.15 34.22
N ASP A 8 -17.78 29.90 33.40
CA ASP A 8 -18.00 28.58 32.80
C ASP A 8 -16.67 28.18 32.11
N PRO A 9 -16.15 26.97 32.35
CA PRO A 9 -14.97 26.52 31.63
C PRO A 9 -15.30 26.53 30.14
N ALA A 10 -14.51 27.24 29.35
CA ALA A 10 -14.61 27.23 27.90
C ALA A 10 -14.66 25.77 27.43
N PRO A 11 -15.52 25.42 26.46
CA PRO A 11 -15.54 24.07 25.91
C PRO A 11 -14.11 23.70 25.52
N ASP A 12 -13.67 22.52 25.94
CA ASP A 12 -12.34 21.97 25.66
C ASP A 12 -12.22 21.79 24.13
N GLU A 13 -11.87 22.88 23.45
CA GLU A 13 -11.59 22.90 22.02
C GLU A 13 -10.31 22.08 21.85
N GLY A 14 -10.49 20.80 21.51
CA GLY A 14 -9.40 19.89 21.19
C GLY A 14 -8.39 20.56 20.24
N PRO A 15 -7.12 20.12 20.27
CA PRO A 15 -6.04 20.87 19.66
C PRO A 15 -6.31 21.15 18.17
N PRO A 16 -5.87 22.33 17.68
CA PRO A 16 -6.19 22.77 16.33
C PRO A 16 -5.69 21.78 15.29
N PRO A 17 -6.43 21.59 14.17
CA PRO A 17 -6.03 20.68 13.12
C PRO A 17 -4.64 21.04 12.57
N LEU A 18 -3.88 20.01 12.16
CA LEU A 18 -2.51 20.19 11.65
C LEU A 18 -2.48 21.21 10.49
N PRO A 19 -1.49 22.11 10.45
CA PRO A 19 -1.36 23.06 9.36
C PRO A 19 -1.13 22.32 8.04
N ARG A 20 -1.73 22.80 6.94
CA ARG A 20 -1.64 22.17 5.61
C ARG A 20 -0.21 21.86 5.16
N ARG A 21 0.76 22.70 5.56
CA ARG A 21 2.18 22.46 5.28
C ARG A 21 2.69 21.18 5.97
N ALA A 22 2.36 20.97 7.24
CA ALA A 22 2.77 19.75 7.96
C ALA A 22 2.18 18.50 7.30
N LEU A 23 0.89 18.53 6.94
CA LEU A 23 0.22 17.43 6.23
C LEU A 23 0.90 17.09 4.89
N ARG A 24 1.30 18.09 4.11
CA ARG A 24 2.04 17.86 2.86
C ARG A 24 3.39 17.20 3.10
N HIS A 25 4.17 17.67 4.07
CA HIS A 25 5.45 17.05 4.41
C HIS A 25 5.27 15.62 4.90
N GLU A 26 4.26 15.37 5.72
CA GLU A 26 3.94 14.02 6.20
C GLU A 26 3.65 13.07 5.04
N VAL A 27 2.77 13.46 4.11
CA VAL A 27 2.45 12.66 2.91
C VAL A 27 3.70 12.43 2.06
N LEU A 28 4.51 13.47 1.82
CA LEU A 28 5.74 13.34 1.04
C LEU A 28 6.75 12.39 1.70
N LEU A 29 6.91 12.45 3.02
CA LEU A 29 7.80 11.57 3.77
C LEU A 29 7.30 10.12 3.74
N VAL A 30 6.00 9.91 3.95
CA VAL A 30 5.40 8.57 3.87
C VAL A 30 5.56 8.00 2.46
N LEU A 31 5.28 8.78 1.42
CA LEU A 31 5.48 8.36 0.03
C LEU A 31 6.96 8.11 -0.28
N ALA A 32 7.88 8.91 0.24
CA ALA A 32 9.32 8.72 0.05
C ALA A 32 9.81 7.42 0.71
N VAL A 33 9.34 7.10 1.92
CA VAL A 33 9.73 5.86 2.62
C VAL A 33 9.06 4.63 2.01
N SER A 34 7.81 4.75 1.55
CA SER A 34 7.04 3.61 1.01
C SER A 34 7.33 3.32 -0.46
N LEU A 35 7.43 4.35 -1.30
CA LEU A 35 7.62 4.20 -2.75
C LEU A 35 8.94 4.77 -3.27
N GLY A 36 9.68 5.56 -2.49
CA GLY A 36 10.83 6.30 -3.02
C GLY A 36 11.94 5.39 -3.57
N ALA A 37 12.31 4.34 -2.84
CA ALA A 37 13.32 3.39 -3.30
C ALA A 37 12.88 2.65 -4.57
N SER A 38 11.62 2.20 -4.60
CA SER A 38 11.03 1.50 -5.75
C SER A 38 10.89 2.41 -6.97
N ALA A 39 10.49 3.67 -6.80
CA ALA A 39 10.36 4.64 -7.87
C ALA A 39 11.72 4.99 -8.51
N VAL A 40 12.75 5.21 -7.68
CA VAL A 40 14.12 5.44 -8.17
C VAL A 40 14.64 4.18 -8.87
N GLY A 41 14.44 3.01 -8.29
CA GLY A 41 14.81 1.73 -8.89
C GLY A 41 14.14 1.50 -10.24
N ALA A 42 12.84 1.79 -10.35
CA ALA A 42 12.07 1.69 -11.59
C ALA A 42 12.59 2.65 -12.66
N LEU A 43 12.89 3.91 -12.32
CA LEU A 43 13.47 4.88 -13.25
C LEU A 43 14.85 4.44 -13.76
N ILE A 44 15.71 3.92 -12.87
CA ILE A 44 17.02 3.40 -13.25
C ILE A 44 16.86 2.19 -14.18
N SER A 45 16.00 1.24 -13.81
CA SER A 45 15.76 0.02 -14.59
C SER A 45 15.19 0.34 -15.98
N PHE A 46 14.16 1.19 -16.04
CA PHE A 46 13.58 1.66 -17.29
C PHE A 46 14.59 2.37 -18.19
N SER A 47 15.42 3.25 -17.63
CA SER A 47 16.51 3.90 -18.36
C SER A 47 17.52 2.86 -18.89
N GLY A 48 17.83 1.84 -18.09
CA GLY A 48 18.69 0.73 -18.50
C GLY A 48 18.10 -0.07 -19.66
N VAL A 49 16.79 -0.27 -19.67
CA VAL A 49 16.08 -0.99 -20.75
C VAL A 49 16.07 -0.17 -22.04
N LEU A 50 15.78 1.13 -21.96
CA LEU A 50 15.80 2.01 -23.13
C LEU A 50 17.18 2.13 -23.77
N THR A 51 18.24 1.98 -22.98
CA THR A 51 19.63 2.12 -23.44
C THR A 51 20.29 0.81 -23.85
N ARG A 52 19.64 -0.34 -23.62
CA ARG A 52 20.19 -1.67 -23.95
C ARG A 52 19.87 -2.08 -25.39
N PRO A 53 20.85 -2.62 -26.14
CA PRO A 53 20.58 -3.27 -27.43
C PRO A 53 19.71 -4.52 -27.21
N GLY A 54 18.51 -4.56 -27.81
CA GLY A 54 17.52 -5.64 -27.66
C GLY A 54 16.08 -5.17 -27.38
N GLY A 55 15.91 -3.95 -26.85
CA GLY A 55 14.59 -3.33 -26.65
C GLY A 55 13.75 -3.93 -25.50
N LEU A 56 12.51 -3.44 -25.33
CA LEU A 56 11.60 -3.89 -24.26
C LEU A 56 11.11 -5.34 -24.42
N GLY A 57 11.25 -5.93 -25.62
CA GLY A 57 10.65 -7.21 -26.02
C GLY A 57 11.18 -8.46 -25.30
N GLU A 58 12.33 -8.39 -24.64
CA GLU A 58 12.97 -9.52 -23.95
C GLU A 58 12.89 -9.44 -22.42
N GLN A 59 12.18 -8.45 -21.87
CA GLN A 59 12.18 -8.21 -20.44
C GLN A 59 11.08 -8.99 -19.71
N THR A 60 11.50 -9.89 -18.82
CA THR A 60 10.59 -10.62 -17.93
C THR A 60 10.48 -9.89 -16.59
N ALA A 61 9.27 -9.46 -16.23
CA ALA A 61 8.98 -8.98 -14.88
C ALA A 61 8.64 -10.18 -13.97
N THR A 62 9.53 -10.52 -13.05
CA THR A 62 9.29 -11.51 -11.99
C THR A 62 8.78 -10.82 -10.74
N LEU A 63 7.57 -11.16 -10.29
CA LEU A 63 6.94 -10.57 -9.10
C LEU A 63 7.59 -11.07 -7.80
N ASN A 64 7.79 -12.39 -7.67
CA ASN A 64 8.44 -13.02 -6.53
C ASN A 64 9.70 -13.75 -6.99
N ALA A 65 10.81 -13.01 -7.12
CA ALA A 65 12.07 -13.57 -7.59
C ALA A 65 12.88 -14.21 -6.44
N SER A 66 13.46 -15.38 -6.70
CA SER A 66 14.49 -15.94 -5.83
C SER A 66 15.77 -15.11 -5.93
N ARG A 67 16.34 -14.70 -4.79
CA ARG A 67 17.63 -14.01 -4.71
C ARG A 67 18.80 -14.97 -4.52
N ALA A 68 18.53 -16.17 -4.01
CA ALA A 68 19.54 -17.22 -3.82
C ALA A 68 18.99 -18.61 -4.15
N PRO A 69 18.80 -18.95 -5.45
CA PRO A 69 18.13 -20.18 -5.87
C PRO A 69 18.77 -21.46 -5.30
N ASP A 70 20.10 -21.51 -5.24
CA ASP A 70 20.87 -22.66 -4.74
C ASP A 70 21.01 -22.70 -3.21
N ARG A 71 20.45 -21.71 -2.49
CA ARG A 71 20.57 -21.59 -1.03
C ARG A 71 19.20 -21.31 -0.39
N PRO A 72 18.34 -22.33 -0.24
CA PRO A 72 16.93 -22.15 0.16
C PRO A 72 16.73 -21.37 1.46
N TRP A 73 17.55 -21.60 2.49
CA TRP A 73 17.44 -20.88 3.76
C TRP A 73 17.86 -19.42 3.68
N LEU A 74 18.86 -19.11 2.85
CA LEU A 74 19.28 -17.74 2.59
C LEU A 74 18.21 -17.01 1.77
N ASP A 75 17.61 -17.70 0.81
CA ASP A 75 16.52 -17.15 0.01
C ASP A 75 15.30 -16.86 0.90
N LEU A 76 14.89 -17.79 1.76
CA LEU A 76 13.83 -17.57 2.74
C LEU A 76 14.12 -16.35 3.63
N ALA A 77 15.36 -16.20 4.13
CA ALA A 77 15.73 -15.03 4.92
C ALA A 77 15.57 -13.72 4.13
N TRP A 78 15.93 -13.71 2.84
CA TRP A 78 15.73 -12.56 1.95
C TRP A 78 14.26 -12.25 1.67
N GLN A 79 13.43 -13.28 1.51
CA GLN A 79 11.98 -13.10 1.33
C GLN A 79 11.35 -12.49 2.58
N LEU A 80 11.62 -13.06 3.76
CA LEU A 80 11.12 -12.55 5.03
C LEU A 80 11.63 -11.14 5.33
N PHE A 81 12.89 -10.84 5.01
CA PHE A 81 13.45 -9.50 5.13
C PHE A 81 12.75 -8.49 4.22
N GLY A 82 12.45 -8.87 2.97
CA GLY A 82 11.66 -8.06 2.04
C GLY A 82 10.31 -7.70 2.64
N ILE A 83 9.51 -8.71 2.97
CA ILE A 83 8.18 -8.56 3.59
C ILE A 83 8.26 -7.67 4.86
N ALA A 84 9.24 -7.91 5.74
CA ALA A 84 9.38 -7.12 6.96
C ALA A 84 9.72 -5.64 6.68
N THR A 85 10.54 -5.38 5.66
CA THR A 85 10.92 -4.02 5.26
C THR A 85 9.75 -3.30 4.59
N ASP A 86 8.98 -4.00 3.76
CA ASP A 86 7.80 -3.45 3.08
C ASP A 86 6.65 -3.14 4.05
N LEU A 87 6.61 -3.82 5.20
CA LEU A 87 5.71 -3.51 6.32
C LEU A 87 6.17 -2.33 7.19
N ALA A 88 7.43 -1.87 7.10
CA ALA A 88 7.90 -0.72 7.87
C ALA A 88 7.09 0.59 7.62
N PRO A 89 6.79 1.00 6.37
CA PRO A 89 5.93 2.16 6.12
C PRO A 89 4.51 1.97 6.64
N VAL A 90 3.97 0.74 6.64
CA VAL A 90 2.66 0.43 7.23
C VAL A 90 2.66 0.75 8.73
N LEU A 91 3.70 0.30 9.44
CA LEU A 91 3.86 0.57 10.88
C LEU A 91 4.00 2.07 11.17
N LEU A 92 4.77 2.78 10.34
CA LEU A 92 4.91 4.24 10.44
C LEU A 92 3.56 4.95 10.29
N VAL A 93 2.81 4.61 9.24
CA VAL A 93 1.48 5.18 8.99
C VAL A 93 0.51 4.87 10.12
N ALA A 94 0.48 3.61 10.59
CA ALA A 94 -0.32 3.22 11.74
C ALA A 94 0.02 4.05 12.98
N HIS A 95 1.31 4.25 13.24
CA HIS A 95 1.78 5.11 14.33
C HIS A 95 1.30 6.56 14.19
N LEU A 96 1.41 7.16 13.01
CA LEU A 96 0.95 8.53 12.74
C LEU A 96 -0.56 8.69 12.97
N LEU A 97 -1.35 7.74 12.48
CA LEU A 97 -2.80 7.73 12.65
C LEU A 97 -3.23 7.53 14.12
N LEU A 98 -2.53 6.65 14.85
CA LEU A 98 -2.75 6.45 16.29
C LEU A 98 -2.40 7.71 17.09
N ARG A 99 -1.31 8.39 16.73
CA ARG A 99 -0.89 9.65 17.36
C ARG A 99 -1.89 10.78 17.13
N GLU A 100 -2.38 10.93 15.89
CA GLU A 100 -3.44 11.92 15.56
C GLU A 100 -4.73 11.67 16.36
N ARG A 101 -5.10 10.40 16.54
CA ARG A 101 -6.23 10.01 17.40
C ARG A 101 -6.00 10.40 18.86
N ALA A 102 -4.84 10.08 19.42
CA ALA A 102 -4.53 10.40 20.82
C ALA A 102 -4.53 11.91 21.07
N ALA A 103 -4.19 12.71 20.07
CA ALA A 103 -4.26 14.17 20.11
C ALA A 103 -5.69 14.72 19.90
N GLY A 104 -6.75 13.92 19.95
CA GLY A 104 -8.13 14.45 19.86
C GLY A 104 -8.53 14.94 18.47
N GLY A 105 -7.83 14.54 17.40
CA GLY A 105 -8.18 14.93 16.04
C GLY A 105 -9.63 14.58 15.67
N TYR A 106 -10.33 15.54 15.04
CA TYR A 106 -11.75 15.54 14.67
C TYR A 106 -12.25 14.36 13.78
N GLY A 107 -11.42 13.37 13.48
CA GLY A 107 -11.76 12.21 12.65
C GLY A 107 -12.01 10.97 13.49
N GLY A 108 -13.24 10.80 13.98
CA GLY A 108 -13.69 9.60 14.67
C GLY A 108 -13.59 8.35 13.78
N GLY A 109 -12.49 7.60 13.91
CA GLY A 109 -12.39 6.23 13.43
C GLY A 109 -11.02 5.66 13.74
N GLY A 110 -10.97 4.64 14.59
CA GLY A 110 -9.75 3.91 14.92
C GLY A 110 -9.36 2.93 13.81
N LEU A 111 -8.88 1.73 14.19
CA LEU A 111 -8.61 0.60 13.28
C LEU A 111 -9.76 0.27 12.29
N ARG A 112 -11.00 0.67 12.61
CA ARG A 112 -12.17 0.53 11.72
C ARG A 112 -12.12 1.42 10.48
N LEU A 113 -11.38 2.55 10.51
CA LEU A 113 -11.06 3.34 9.32
C LEU A 113 -9.96 2.69 8.46
N LEU A 114 -9.20 1.76 9.04
CA LEU A 114 -8.17 0.96 8.36
C LEU A 114 -8.73 -0.37 7.84
N GLY A 115 -10.06 -0.51 7.71
CA GLY A 115 -10.70 -1.72 7.20
C GLY A 115 -10.78 -2.90 8.19
N PHE A 116 -10.18 -2.79 9.38
CA PHE A 116 -10.24 -3.86 10.40
C PHE A 116 -11.56 -3.81 11.19
N ASP A 117 -12.68 -4.19 10.56
CA ASP A 117 -13.96 -4.46 11.23
C ASP A 117 -14.24 -5.96 11.31
N ALA A 118 -13.83 -6.60 12.41
CA ALA A 118 -13.96 -8.06 12.60
C ALA A 118 -15.40 -8.54 12.91
N ARG A 119 -16.43 -7.75 12.60
CA ARG A 119 -17.82 -8.04 12.96
C ARG A 119 -18.48 -9.10 12.07
N ARG A 120 -18.09 -9.23 10.80
CA ARG A 120 -18.66 -10.20 9.85
C ARG A 120 -17.60 -10.88 8.96
N PRO A 121 -16.55 -11.47 9.54
CA PRO A 121 -15.35 -11.88 8.80
C PRO A 121 -15.65 -12.87 7.67
N ARG A 122 -16.57 -13.82 7.87
CA ARG A 122 -16.92 -14.82 6.84
C ARG A 122 -17.66 -14.21 5.64
N SER A 123 -18.60 -13.30 5.91
CA SER A 123 -19.36 -12.64 4.85
C SER A 123 -18.46 -11.70 4.05
N ASP A 124 -17.59 -10.96 4.76
CA ASP A 124 -16.70 -10.00 4.13
C ASP A 124 -15.64 -10.70 3.29
N LEU A 125 -15.10 -11.83 3.79
CA LEU A 125 -14.16 -12.67 3.04
C LEU A 125 -14.81 -13.31 1.81
N ALA A 126 -16.07 -13.76 1.90
CA ALA A 126 -16.79 -14.30 0.75
C ALA A 126 -17.03 -13.23 -0.33
N ARG A 127 -17.47 -12.03 0.07
CA ARG A 127 -17.68 -10.91 -0.87
C ARG A 127 -16.37 -10.45 -1.49
N GLY A 128 -15.32 -10.34 -0.67
CA GLY A 128 -13.97 -10.01 -1.12
C GLY A 128 -13.45 -11.02 -2.13
N ALA A 129 -13.66 -12.33 -1.89
CA ALA A 129 -13.27 -13.38 -2.82
C ALA A 129 -14.01 -13.28 -4.17
N VAL A 130 -15.31 -12.96 -4.16
CA VAL A 130 -16.09 -12.75 -5.39
C VAL A 130 -15.56 -11.55 -6.18
N VAL A 131 -15.29 -10.42 -5.51
CA VAL A 131 -14.72 -9.23 -6.15
C VAL A 131 -13.32 -9.52 -6.70
N ALA A 132 -12.47 -10.19 -5.91
CA ALA A 132 -11.12 -10.58 -6.32
C ALA A 132 -11.14 -11.53 -7.52
N ALA A 133 -12.06 -12.50 -7.55
CA ALA A 133 -12.22 -13.40 -8.69
C ALA A 133 -12.69 -12.66 -9.95
N GLY A 134 -13.61 -11.70 -9.81
CA GLY A 134 -14.08 -10.88 -10.93
C GLY A 134 -12.97 -10.01 -11.51
N ILE A 135 -12.29 -9.24 -10.65
CA ILE A 135 -11.22 -8.33 -11.08
C ILE A 135 -10.00 -9.12 -11.55
N GLY A 136 -9.48 -10.04 -10.73
CA GLY A 136 -8.31 -10.86 -11.05
C GLY A 136 -8.55 -11.76 -12.26
N GLY A 137 -9.73 -12.36 -12.38
CA GLY A 137 -10.12 -13.16 -13.54
C GLY A 137 -10.20 -12.32 -14.81
N SER A 138 -10.79 -11.13 -14.76
CA SER A 138 -10.83 -10.22 -15.91
C SER A 138 -9.44 -9.78 -16.36
N GLY A 139 -8.54 -9.46 -15.41
CA GLY A 139 -7.15 -9.12 -15.70
C GLY A 139 -6.38 -10.30 -16.30
N LEU A 140 -6.59 -11.51 -15.79
CA LEU A 140 -5.99 -12.73 -16.33
C LEU A 140 -6.47 -13.01 -17.75
N LEU A 141 -7.76 -12.86 -18.04
CA LEU A 141 -8.31 -13.03 -19.39
C LEU A 141 -7.71 -12.02 -20.37
N LEU A 142 -7.59 -10.76 -19.97
CA LEU A 142 -6.95 -9.72 -20.79
C LEU A 142 -5.46 -10.04 -21.04
N TYR A 143 -4.73 -10.47 -20.00
CA TYR A 143 -3.34 -10.90 -20.12
C TYR A 143 -3.19 -12.05 -21.12
N LEU A 144 -4.00 -13.10 -20.96
CA LEU A 144 -3.97 -14.27 -21.85
C LEU A 144 -4.33 -13.90 -23.29
N GLY A 145 -5.31 -13.01 -23.47
CA GLY A 145 -5.69 -12.48 -24.78
C GLY A 145 -4.57 -11.67 -25.45
N ALA A 146 -3.93 -10.76 -24.71
CA ALA A 146 -2.82 -9.96 -25.22
C ALA A 146 -1.57 -10.81 -25.52
N HIS A 147 -1.29 -11.80 -24.67
CA HIS A 147 -0.20 -12.75 -24.87
C HIS A 147 -0.45 -13.63 -26.10
N ALA A 148 -1.67 -14.17 -26.27
CA ALA A 148 -2.05 -14.94 -27.45
C ALA A 148 -2.00 -14.11 -28.75
N ALA A 149 -2.23 -12.80 -28.67
CA ALA A 149 -2.12 -11.87 -29.79
C ALA A 149 -0.66 -11.45 -30.10
N GLY A 150 0.34 -11.95 -29.37
CA GLY A 150 1.75 -11.58 -29.56
C GLY A 150 2.08 -10.14 -29.14
N ALA A 151 1.19 -9.48 -28.41
CA ALA A 151 1.31 -8.07 -28.02
C ALA A 151 1.91 -7.87 -26.61
N ASN A 152 2.19 -8.95 -25.86
CA ASN A 152 2.63 -8.85 -24.46
C ASN A 152 3.81 -9.76 -24.11
N LEU A 153 4.66 -9.28 -23.20
CA LEU A 153 5.77 -10.01 -22.59
C LEU A 153 5.24 -11.15 -21.71
N THR A 154 5.95 -12.28 -21.66
CA THR A 154 5.63 -13.37 -20.75
C THR A 154 5.88 -12.93 -19.31
N VAL A 155 4.82 -12.77 -18.51
CA VAL A 155 4.94 -12.49 -17.08
C VAL A 155 5.25 -13.79 -16.35
N VAL A 156 6.31 -13.79 -15.54
CA VAL A 156 6.67 -14.93 -14.68
C VAL A 156 6.17 -14.62 -13.26
N PRO A 157 5.09 -15.26 -12.78
CA PRO A 157 4.46 -14.90 -11.51
C PRO A 157 5.38 -15.09 -10.31
N GLU A 158 6.25 -16.10 -10.36
CA GLU A 158 7.22 -16.43 -9.33
C GLU A 158 8.37 -17.25 -9.93
N SER A 159 9.55 -17.18 -9.33
CA SER A 159 10.71 -18.00 -9.68
C SER A 159 11.35 -18.65 -8.45
N LEU A 160 10.52 -18.98 -7.44
CA LEU A 160 10.94 -19.63 -6.21
C LEU A 160 11.21 -21.13 -6.43
N PRO A 161 12.27 -21.69 -5.83
CA PRO A 161 12.57 -23.12 -5.89
C PRO A 161 11.40 -23.99 -5.43
N ASP A 162 11.38 -25.27 -5.82
CA ASP A 162 10.36 -26.21 -5.35
C ASP A 162 10.64 -26.64 -3.90
N VAL A 163 10.14 -25.84 -2.95
CA VAL A 163 10.36 -25.97 -1.51
C VAL A 163 9.05 -25.72 -0.75
N TRP A 164 8.86 -26.42 0.37
CA TRP A 164 7.60 -26.36 1.12
C TRP A 164 7.21 -24.95 1.58
N TRP A 165 8.20 -24.09 1.87
CA TRP A 165 7.97 -22.72 2.36
C TRP A 165 7.60 -21.73 1.25
N LYS A 166 7.67 -22.13 -0.03
CA LYS A 166 7.25 -21.32 -1.18
C LYS A 166 5.82 -20.80 -1.02
N PHE A 167 4.86 -21.69 -0.76
CA PHE A 167 3.46 -21.28 -0.62
C PHE A 167 3.21 -20.38 0.61
N PRO A 168 3.71 -20.70 1.82
CA PRO A 168 3.64 -19.78 2.95
C PRO A 168 4.21 -18.39 2.66
N VAL A 169 5.35 -18.29 1.98
CA VAL A 169 5.97 -17.00 1.61
C VAL A 169 5.12 -16.25 0.60
N LEU A 170 4.60 -16.93 -0.43
CA LEU A 170 3.71 -16.30 -1.41
C LEU A 170 2.42 -15.78 -0.77
N VAL A 171 1.84 -16.53 0.17
CA VAL A 171 0.69 -16.07 0.96
C VAL A 171 1.08 -14.87 1.83
N ALA A 172 2.24 -14.90 2.48
CA ALA A 172 2.71 -13.79 3.30
C ALA A 172 2.96 -12.52 2.46
N SER A 173 3.54 -12.64 1.28
CA SER A 173 3.73 -11.52 0.35
C SER A 173 2.40 -10.97 -0.17
N ALA A 174 1.44 -11.85 -0.48
CA ALA A 174 0.09 -11.40 -0.87
C ALA A 174 -0.62 -10.65 0.26
N LEU A 175 -0.48 -11.12 1.50
CA LEU A 175 -1.01 -10.43 2.69
C LEU A 175 -0.30 -9.10 2.93
N GLU A 176 1.02 -9.05 2.79
CA GLU A 176 1.84 -7.85 2.92
C GLU A 176 1.40 -6.78 1.91
N ASN A 177 1.24 -7.13 0.64
CA ASN A 177 0.71 -6.23 -0.38
C ASN A 177 -0.71 -5.73 -0.06
N ALA A 178 -1.60 -6.63 0.38
CA ALA A 178 -2.97 -6.27 0.76
C ALA A 178 -2.99 -5.29 1.96
N VAL A 179 -2.14 -5.52 2.96
CA VAL A 179 -2.02 -4.66 4.13
C VAL A 179 -1.43 -3.30 3.76
N LEU A 180 -0.40 -3.26 2.91
CA LEU A 180 0.20 -2.02 2.43
C LEU A 180 -0.84 -1.17 1.72
N GLU A 181 -1.59 -1.79 0.79
CA GLU A 181 -2.65 -1.11 0.05
C GLU A 181 -3.74 -0.56 0.97
N GLU A 182 -4.31 -1.39 1.85
CA GLU A 182 -5.41 -0.97 2.71
C GLU A 182 -4.97 0.12 3.70
N VAL A 183 -3.80 -0.02 4.32
CA VAL A 183 -3.36 0.90 5.37
C VAL A 183 -2.77 2.18 4.81
N VAL A 184 -1.83 2.08 3.86
CA VAL A 184 -1.11 3.24 3.34
C VAL A 184 -1.96 3.99 2.33
N VAL A 185 -2.60 3.28 1.40
CA VAL A 185 -3.35 3.93 0.32
C VAL A 185 -4.74 4.32 0.79
N LEU A 186 -5.56 3.34 1.20
CA LEU A 186 -6.96 3.60 1.52
C LEU A 186 -7.13 4.29 2.87
N GLY A 187 -6.43 3.82 3.89
CA GLY A 187 -6.53 4.32 5.26
C GLY A 187 -5.85 5.67 5.48
N TYR A 188 -4.66 5.86 4.91
CA TYR A 188 -3.84 7.04 5.14
C TYR A 188 -3.87 8.05 4.00
N LEU A 189 -3.49 7.65 2.78
CA LEU A 189 -3.31 8.60 1.67
C LEU A 189 -4.62 9.29 1.31
N LEU A 190 -5.72 8.53 1.13
CA LEU A 190 -7.03 9.13 0.83
C LEU A 190 -7.50 10.08 1.94
N ARG A 191 -7.30 9.69 3.21
CA ARG A 191 -7.61 10.54 4.37
C ARG A 191 -6.81 11.84 4.33
N ARG A 192 -5.50 11.76 4.08
CA ARG A 192 -4.62 12.93 4.05
C ARG A 192 -4.90 13.85 2.87
N LEU A 193 -5.20 13.30 1.69
CA LEU A 193 -5.63 14.09 0.53
C LEU A 193 -6.95 14.80 0.80
N SER A 194 -7.91 14.13 1.45
CA SER A 194 -9.15 14.75 1.91
C SER A 194 -8.88 15.90 2.89
N GLN A 195 -7.98 15.72 3.86
CA GLN A 195 -7.59 16.78 4.81
C GLN A 195 -6.87 17.95 4.11
N LEU A 196 -6.20 17.71 2.98
CA LEU A 196 -5.61 18.74 2.13
C LEU A 196 -6.65 19.45 1.23
N GLY A 197 -7.91 19.02 1.26
CA GLY A 197 -9.03 19.61 0.51
C GLY A 197 -9.22 19.04 -0.89
N TRP A 198 -8.66 17.85 -1.18
CA TRP A 198 -8.95 17.17 -2.44
C TRP A 198 -10.37 16.61 -2.43
N THR A 199 -11.01 16.58 -3.60
CA THR A 199 -12.29 15.89 -3.76
C THR A 199 -12.06 14.37 -3.67
N PRO A 200 -13.06 13.58 -3.22
CA PRO A 200 -12.93 12.11 -3.13
C PRO A 200 -12.51 11.48 -4.46
N THR A 201 -13.08 11.94 -5.57
CA THR A 201 -12.73 11.47 -6.91
C THR A 201 -11.31 11.84 -7.30
N GLY A 202 -10.87 13.06 -7.01
CA GLY A 202 -9.49 13.50 -7.29
C GLY A 202 -8.46 12.71 -6.48
N ALA A 203 -8.76 12.43 -5.21
CA ALA A 203 -7.91 11.59 -4.37
C ALA A 203 -7.83 10.14 -4.87
N LEU A 204 -8.98 9.58 -5.28
CA LEU A 204 -9.05 8.23 -5.84
C LEU A 204 -8.26 8.12 -7.16
N LEU A 205 -8.40 9.08 -8.07
CA LEU A 205 -7.66 9.10 -9.33
C LEU A 205 -6.15 9.23 -9.11
N ALA A 206 -5.72 10.13 -8.22
CA ALA A 206 -4.31 10.27 -7.86
C ALA A 206 -3.74 8.97 -7.26
N SER A 207 -4.53 8.31 -6.40
CA SER A 207 -4.18 7.01 -5.83
C SER A 207 -4.09 5.92 -6.89
N ALA A 208 -5.02 5.87 -7.85
CA ALA A 208 -5.01 4.90 -8.94
C ALA A 208 -3.80 5.10 -9.87
N LEU A 209 -3.45 6.35 -10.20
CA LEU A 209 -2.26 6.67 -11.00
C LEU A 209 -0.97 6.25 -10.30
N LEU A 210 -0.84 6.55 -9.01
CA LEU A 210 0.33 6.17 -8.21
C LEU A 210 0.51 4.64 -8.14
N ARG A 211 -0.60 3.88 -8.18
CA ARG A 211 -0.58 2.42 -8.17
C ARG A 211 -0.35 1.78 -9.54
N GLY A 212 -0.64 2.51 -10.61
CA GLY A 212 -0.46 2.04 -11.99
C GLY A 212 0.91 2.35 -12.57
N SER A 213 1.73 3.15 -11.90
CA SER A 213 3.11 3.51 -12.28
C SER A 213 4.14 2.55 -11.69
#